data_AF-A0AAD1FJ83-F1
#
_entry.id   AF-A0AAD1FJ83-F1
#
_cell.length_a   1.000
_cell.length_b   1.000
_cell.length_c   1.000
_cell.angle_alpha   90.00
_cell.angle_beta   90.00
_cell.angle_gamma   90.00
#
_symmetry.space_group_name_H-M   'P 1'
#
loop_
_entity.id
_entity.type
_entity.pdbx_description
1 polymer ?
#
loop_
_entity_poly.entity_id
_entity_poly.type
_entity_poly.pdbx_seq_one_letter_code
_entity_poly.pdbx_strand_id
1 'polypeptide(L)'
;MTEKEKQELEVRRKEAAIKNMYYTRYFSVRYATTFFFFVNLYWVLMLYLSKAGLVLLFPLLLTVLAMLAMWEQTRMYTIHQKEAILTRFFYNVSILANVLLLIIVFVGQYHLLFPFFSISTTTITVLTVVLSLGLLLAILMLRKLSRIHHHTDKQYKRIQEYIATVQR
;
A
#
# COMPACT_ATOMS: atom_id res chain seq x y z
N MET A 1 31.69 17.92 -25.84
CA MET A 1 31.12 18.07 -24.48
C MET A 1 32.15 18.81 -23.65
N THR A 2 31.80 20.00 -23.17
CA THR A 2 32.67 20.90 -22.41
C THR A 2 32.83 20.37 -20.98
N GLU A 3 33.97 20.62 -20.30
CA GLU A 3 34.16 20.17 -18.91
C GLU A 3 33.05 20.66 -17.95
N LYS A 4 32.49 21.84 -18.21
CA LYS A 4 31.30 22.36 -17.49
C LYS A 4 30.06 21.48 -17.68
N GLU A 5 29.82 20.99 -18.89
CA GLU A 5 28.67 20.11 -19.19
C GLU A 5 28.82 18.74 -18.51
N LYS A 6 30.05 18.21 -18.42
CA LYS A 6 30.34 16.97 -17.68
C LYS A 6 30.04 17.14 -16.19
N GLN A 7 30.50 18.23 -15.58
CA GLN A 7 30.25 18.53 -14.16
C GLN A 7 28.75 18.70 -13.85
N GLU A 8 28.01 19.45 -14.67
CA GLU A 8 26.56 19.59 -14.52
C GLU A 8 25.81 18.25 -14.66
N LEU A 9 26.29 17.38 -15.55
CA LEU A 9 25.70 16.06 -15.77
C LEU A 9 25.97 15.13 -14.57
N GLU A 10 27.14 15.21 -13.95
CA GLU A 10 27.44 14.48 -12.71
C GLU A 10 26.61 14.94 -11.52
N VAL A 11 26.42 16.25 -11.35
CA VAL A 11 25.54 16.81 -10.31
C VAL A 11 24.11 16.31 -10.49
N ARG A 12 23.57 16.38 -11.72
CA ARG A 12 22.23 15.86 -12.03
C ARG A 12 22.10 14.36 -11.76
N ARG A 13 23.13 13.56 -12.07
CA ARG A 13 23.15 12.12 -11.77
C ARG A 13 23.12 11.87 -10.27
N LYS A 14 23.91 12.60 -9.48
CA LYS A 14 23.94 12.49 -8.01
C LYS A 14 22.58 12.85 -7.40
N GLU A 15 21.97 13.95 -7.84
CA GLU A 15 20.63 14.36 -7.38
C GLU A 15 19.55 13.32 -7.74
N ALA A 16 19.59 12.79 -8.96
CA ALA A 16 18.66 11.75 -9.41
C ALA A 16 18.84 10.46 -8.59
N ALA A 17 20.08 10.08 -8.27
CA ALA A 17 20.36 8.93 -7.41
C ALA A 17 19.76 9.12 -6.01
N ILE A 18 19.94 10.29 -5.39
CA ILE A 18 19.37 10.59 -4.07
C ILE A 18 17.83 10.54 -4.11
N LYS A 19 17.20 11.16 -5.13
CA LYS A 19 15.73 11.09 -5.33
C LYS A 19 15.25 9.65 -5.43
N ASN A 20 15.94 8.82 -6.22
CA ASN A 20 15.63 7.40 -6.36
C ASN A 20 15.74 6.64 -5.04
N MET A 21 16.78 6.90 -4.23
CA MET A 21 16.93 6.25 -2.93
C MET A 21 15.79 6.60 -1.98
N TYR A 22 15.37 7.88 -1.92
CA TYR A 22 14.22 8.30 -1.13
C TYR A 22 12.92 7.67 -1.61
N TYR A 23 12.68 7.63 -2.92
CA TYR A 23 11.50 7.00 -3.51
C TYR A 23 11.42 5.49 -3.20
N THR A 24 12.58 4.82 -3.17
CA THR A 24 12.68 3.39 -2.89
C THR A 24 12.29 3.04 -1.45
N ARG A 25 12.26 4.01 -0.51
CA ARG A 25 11.75 3.80 0.85
C ARG A 25 10.30 3.32 0.86
N TYR A 26 9.50 3.80 -0.09
CA TYR A 26 8.08 3.47 -0.24
C TYR A 26 7.82 2.27 -1.14
N PHE A 27 8.87 1.58 -1.63
CA PHE A 27 8.71 0.48 -2.58
C PHE A 27 7.72 -0.58 -2.07
N SER A 28 7.96 -1.17 -0.90
CA SER A 28 7.05 -2.20 -0.35
C SER A 28 5.62 -1.68 -0.14
N VAL A 29 5.47 -0.42 0.25
CA VAL A 29 4.16 0.22 0.46
C VAL A 29 3.39 0.28 -0.85
N ARG A 30 4.08 0.64 -1.95
CA ARG A 30 3.47 0.70 -3.28
C ARG A 30 2.98 -0.67 -3.74
N TYR A 31 3.84 -1.68 -3.68
CA TYR A 31 3.45 -3.03 -4.10
C TYR A 31 2.34 -3.61 -3.23
N ALA A 32 2.36 -3.36 -1.91
CA ALA A 32 1.26 -3.75 -1.04
C ALA A 32 -0.04 -3.01 -1.40
N THR A 33 0.01 -1.71 -1.66
CA THR A 33 -1.17 -0.91 -2.08
C THR A 33 -1.74 -1.45 -3.39
N THR A 34 -0.89 -1.71 -4.39
CA THR A 34 -1.30 -2.33 -5.67
C THR A 34 -1.89 -3.72 -5.47
N PHE A 35 -1.34 -4.53 -4.57
CA PHE A 35 -1.89 -5.83 -4.22
C PHE A 35 -3.31 -5.70 -3.65
N PHE A 36 -3.53 -4.80 -2.68
CA PHE A 36 -4.87 -4.53 -2.17
C PHE A 36 -5.82 -4.01 -3.25
N PHE A 37 -5.36 -3.16 -4.16
CA PHE A 37 -6.16 -2.71 -5.29
C PHE A 37 -6.68 -3.90 -6.11
N PHE A 38 -5.81 -4.85 -6.48
CA PHE A 38 -6.23 -6.01 -7.26
C PHE A 38 -7.14 -6.97 -6.49
N VAL A 39 -6.90 -7.17 -5.19
CA VAL A 39 -7.77 -7.99 -4.34
C VAL A 39 -9.18 -7.38 -4.25
N ASN A 40 -9.27 -6.07 -4.00
CA ASN A 40 -10.57 -5.39 -3.94
C ASN A 40 -11.25 -5.34 -5.31
N LEU A 41 -10.49 -5.13 -6.39
CA LEU A 41 -11.03 -5.15 -7.75
C LEU A 41 -11.58 -6.54 -8.11
N TYR A 42 -10.86 -7.61 -7.76
CA TYR A 42 -11.35 -8.98 -7.94
C TYR A 42 -12.65 -9.21 -7.16
N TRP A 43 -12.73 -8.71 -5.94
CA TRP A 43 -13.94 -8.82 -5.13
C TRP A 43 -15.13 -8.04 -5.73
N VAL A 44 -14.89 -6.83 -6.26
CA VAL A 44 -15.90 -6.08 -7.04
C VAL A 44 -16.41 -6.91 -8.21
N LEU A 45 -15.50 -7.51 -9.00
CA LEU A 45 -15.87 -8.33 -10.16
C LEU A 45 -16.72 -9.53 -9.76
N MET A 46 -16.36 -10.22 -8.67
CA MET A 46 -17.15 -11.36 -8.19
C MET A 46 -18.54 -10.95 -7.70
N LEU A 47 -18.67 -9.85 -6.96
CA LEU A 47 -19.97 -9.35 -6.52
C LEU A 47 -20.85 -8.88 -7.68
N TYR A 48 -20.24 -8.29 -8.71
CA TYR A 48 -20.93 -7.91 -9.94
C TYR A 48 -21.54 -9.14 -10.63
N LEU A 49 -20.75 -10.22 -10.78
CA LEU A 49 -21.21 -11.48 -11.38
C LEU A 49 -22.29 -12.16 -10.54
N SER A 50 -22.23 -12.06 -9.21
CA SER A 50 -23.24 -12.59 -8.29
C SER A 50 -24.50 -11.71 -8.15
N LYS A 51 -24.62 -10.62 -8.92
CA LYS A 51 -25.76 -9.66 -8.87
C LYS A 51 -25.98 -9.02 -7.49
N ALA A 52 -24.94 -8.95 -6.65
CA ALA A 52 -24.99 -8.38 -5.30
C ALA A 52 -24.66 -6.87 -5.31
N GLY A 53 -25.47 -6.08 -6.02
CA GLY A 53 -25.14 -4.69 -6.41
C GLY A 53 -24.92 -3.71 -5.24
N LEU A 54 -25.67 -3.82 -4.14
CA LEU A 54 -25.49 -2.93 -2.98
C LEU A 54 -24.18 -3.20 -2.25
N VAL A 55 -23.82 -4.48 -2.12
CA VAL A 55 -22.61 -4.92 -1.41
C VAL A 55 -21.35 -4.57 -2.20
N LEU A 56 -21.44 -4.51 -3.53
CA LEU A 56 -20.35 -4.12 -4.42
C LEU A 56 -19.75 -2.75 -4.10
N LEU A 57 -20.56 -1.81 -3.57
CA LEU A 57 -20.10 -0.46 -3.23
C LEU A 57 -18.97 -0.47 -2.19
N PHE A 58 -18.95 -1.47 -1.31
CA PHE A 58 -17.95 -1.56 -0.25
C PHE A 58 -16.54 -1.83 -0.80
N PRO A 59 -16.25 -2.91 -1.54
CA PRO A 59 -14.93 -3.09 -2.15
C PRO A 59 -14.63 -2.09 -3.25
N LEU A 60 -15.65 -1.51 -3.90
CA LEU A 60 -15.44 -0.42 -4.85
C LEU A 60 -14.84 0.82 -4.16
N LEU A 61 -15.36 1.20 -2.99
CA LEU A 61 -14.81 2.28 -2.18
C LEU A 61 -13.34 2.00 -1.79
N LEU A 62 -13.04 0.78 -1.32
CA LEU A 62 -11.67 0.39 -0.99
C LEU A 62 -10.73 0.46 -2.20
N THR A 63 -11.23 0.09 -3.39
CA THR A 63 -10.49 0.18 -4.65
C THR A 63 -10.18 1.63 -5.01
N VAL A 64 -11.16 2.54 -4.87
CA VAL A 64 -10.96 3.99 -5.11
C VAL A 64 -9.96 4.57 -4.13
N LEU A 65 -10.06 4.23 -2.84
CA LEU A 65 -9.09 4.67 -1.83
C LEU A 65 -7.67 4.16 -2.14
N ALA A 66 -7.53 2.92 -2.62
CA ALA A 66 -6.24 2.38 -3.06
C ALA A 66 -5.67 3.17 -4.25
N MET A 67 -6.51 3.55 -5.24
CA MET A 67 -6.08 4.40 -6.35
C MET A 67 -5.60 5.78 -5.89
N LEU A 68 -6.30 6.40 -4.94
CA LEU A 68 -5.88 7.68 -4.34
C LEU A 68 -4.54 7.56 -3.60
N ALA A 69 -4.34 6.47 -2.86
CA ALA A 69 -3.06 6.17 -2.22
C ALA A 69 -1.93 5.97 -3.24
N MET A 70 -2.18 5.25 -4.34
CA MET A 70 -1.20 5.09 -5.43
C MET A 70 -0.84 6.42 -6.10
N TRP A 71 -1.84 7.29 -6.32
CA TRP A 71 -1.61 8.63 -6.85
C TRP A 71 -0.73 9.47 -5.93
N GLU A 72 -1.01 9.48 -4.62
CA GLU A 72 -0.18 10.15 -3.62
C GLU A 72 1.27 9.63 -3.66
N GLN A 73 1.46 8.31 -3.64
CA GLN A 73 2.78 7.67 -3.65
C GLN A 73 3.59 7.99 -4.91
N THR A 74 2.93 8.21 -6.05
CA THR A 74 3.60 8.60 -7.30
C THR A 74 4.15 10.03 -7.20
N ARG A 75 3.45 10.92 -6.49
CA ARG A 75 3.92 12.31 -6.24
C ARG A 75 5.04 12.39 -5.21
N MET A 76 5.35 11.31 -4.49
CA MET A 76 6.44 11.24 -3.51
C MET A 76 7.83 11.03 -4.13
N TYR A 77 7.96 11.10 -5.47
CA TYR A 77 9.24 11.12 -6.18
C TYR A 77 9.97 12.47 -5.98
N THR A 78 10.40 12.73 -4.75
CA THR A 78 11.08 13.97 -4.35
C THR A 78 12.04 13.71 -3.18
N ILE A 79 12.99 14.61 -2.94
CA ILE A 79 13.87 14.56 -1.75
C ILE A 79 13.08 14.98 -0.50
N HIS A 80 12.13 15.89 -0.65
CA HIS A 80 11.30 16.42 0.44
C HIS A 80 10.14 15.48 0.75
N GLN A 81 10.36 14.58 1.69
CA GLN A 81 9.39 13.55 2.07
C GLN A 81 8.30 14.13 2.98
N LYS A 82 7.16 14.48 2.40
CA LYS A 82 5.93 14.81 3.15
C LYS A 82 5.32 13.52 3.71
N GLU A 83 4.49 13.64 4.75
CA GLU A 83 3.73 12.49 5.25
C GLU A 83 2.75 11.98 4.19
N ALA A 84 2.63 10.65 4.06
CA ALA A 84 1.68 9.99 3.17
C ALA A 84 0.30 9.85 3.85
N ILE A 85 -0.43 10.96 3.94
CA ILE A 85 -1.69 11.06 4.69
C ILE A 85 -2.76 10.16 4.07
N LEU A 86 -2.92 10.16 2.74
CA LEU A 86 -3.94 9.35 2.05
C LEU A 86 -3.62 7.86 2.13
N THR A 87 -2.35 7.50 1.96
CA THR A 87 -1.88 6.11 2.09
C THR A 87 -2.08 5.59 3.51
N ARG A 88 -1.78 6.42 4.53
CA ARG A 88 -2.02 6.08 5.93
C ARG A 88 -3.51 5.87 6.20
N PHE A 89 -4.35 6.78 5.70
CA PHE A 89 -5.80 6.67 5.79
C PHE A 89 -6.32 5.37 5.14
N PHE A 90 -5.85 5.05 3.93
CA PHE A 90 -6.18 3.81 3.23
C PHE A 90 -5.86 2.56 4.05
N TYR A 91 -4.66 2.48 4.66
CA TYR A 91 -4.31 1.31 5.48
C TYR A 91 -5.14 1.22 6.77
N ASN A 92 -5.47 2.35 7.40
CA ASN A 92 -6.36 2.34 8.57
C ASN A 92 -7.76 1.84 8.20
N VAL A 93 -8.34 2.33 7.09
CA VAL A 93 -9.64 1.87 6.58
C VAL A 93 -9.56 0.38 6.19
N SER A 94 -8.46 -0.07 5.59
CA SER A 94 -8.26 -1.47 5.22
C SER A 94 -8.16 -2.38 6.45
N ILE A 95 -7.50 -1.94 7.52
CA ILE A 95 -7.45 -2.67 8.80
C ILE A 95 -8.87 -2.81 9.37
N LEU A 96 -9.61 -1.70 9.45
CA LEU A 96 -10.98 -1.71 9.94
C LEU A 96 -11.87 -2.64 9.10
N ALA A 97 -11.76 -2.56 7.77
CA ALA A 97 -12.49 -3.43 6.86
C ALA A 97 -12.17 -4.92 7.11
N ASN A 98 -10.89 -5.31 7.21
CA ASN A 98 -10.52 -6.71 7.47
C ASN A 98 -11.04 -7.20 8.82
N VAL A 99 -11.00 -6.36 9.87
CA VAL A 99 -11.55 -6.72 11.19
C VAL A 99 -13.06 -6.93 11.12
N LEU A 100 -13.80 -6.02 10.48
CA LEU A 100 -15.25 -6.16 10.31
C LEU A 100 -15.61 -7.41 9.50
N LEU A 101 -14.87 -7.71 8.44
CA LEU A 101 -15.06 -8.92 7.64
C LEU A 101 -14.79 -10.19 8.44
N LEU A 102 -13.74 -10.22 9.27
CA LEU A 102 -13.46 -11.35 10.16
C LEU A 102 -14.62 -11.58 11.14
N ILE A 103 -15.14 -10.52 11.76
CA ILE A 103 -16.30 -10.62 12.65
C ILE A 103 -17.50 -11.22 11.92
N ILE A 104 -17.80 -10.74 10.71
CA ILE A 104 -18.92 -11.26 9.89
C ILE A 104 -18.74 -12.74 9.55
N VAL A 105 -17.50 -13.17 9.27
CA VAL A 105 -17.16 -14.59 9.04
C VAL A 105 -17.44 -15.43 10.29
N PHE A 106 -16.98 -14.99 11.47
CA PHE A 106 -17.20 -15.72 12.73
C PHE A 106 -18.67 -15.74 13.19
N VAL A 107 -19.46 -14.72 12.85
CA VAL A 107 -20.91 -14.69 13.10
C VAL A 107 -21.69 -15.58 12.11
N GLY A 108 -21.03 -16.11 11.08
CA GLY A 108 -21.65 -17.00 10.08
C GLY A 108 -22.41 -16.26 8.97
N GLN A 109 -22.27 -14.93 8.88
CA GLN A 109 -23.00 -14.08 7.92
C GLN A 109 -22.16 -13.73 6.67
N TYR A 110 -21.09 -14.49 6.40
CA TYR A 110 -20.17 -14.23 5.28
C TYR A 110 -20.81 -14.36 3.90
N HIS A 111 -21.90 -15.12 3.76
CA HIS A 111 -22.61 -15.28 2.49
C HIS A 111 -23.20 -13.96 1.94
N LEU A 112 -23.47 -12.98 2.81
CA LEU A 112 -23.90 -11.64 2.39
C LEU A 112 -22.81 -10.90 1.60
N LEU A 113 -21.55 -11.08 2.01
CA LEU A 113 -20.38 -10.38 1.46
C LEU A 113 -19.62 -11.22 0.44
N PHE A 114 -19.80 -12.53 0.48
CA PHE A 114 -19.16 -13.50 -0.39
C PHE A 114 -20.19 -14.54 -0.92
N PRO A 115 -21.24 -14.11 -1.64
CA PRO A 115 -22.31 -15.00 -2.12
C PRO A 115 -21.86 -16.02 -3.17
N PHE A 116 -20.63 -15.89 -3.67
CA PHE A 116 -20.01 -16.77 -4.66
C PHE A 116 -19.29 -17.98 -4.04
N PHE A 117 -19.14 -18.06 -2.72
CA PHE A 117 -18.60 -19.24 -2.05
C PHE A 117 -19.71 -20.18 -1.57
N SER A 118 -19.42 -21.48 -1.58
CA SER A 118 -20.28 -22.49 -0.98
C SER A 118 -20.31 -22.38 0.54
N ILE A 119 -21.44 -22.77 1.14
CA ILE A 119 -21.57 -22.85 2.59
C ILE A 119 -20.81 -24.08 3.07
N SER A 120 -19.58 -23.88 3.56
CA SER A 120 -18.72 -24.95 4.04
C SER A 120 -17.75 -24.45 5.11
N THR A 121 -17.32 -25.35 5.99
CA THR A 121 -16.27 -25.08 6.98
C THR A 121 -14.94 -24.73 6.31
N THR A 122 -14.66 -25.32 5.16
CA THR A 122 -13.49 -24.98 4.34
C THR A 122 -13.50 -23.52 3.90
N THR A 123 -14.65 -22.99 3.45
CA THR A 123 -14.80 -21.57 3.08
C THR A 123 -14.47 -20.65 4.24
N ILE A 124 -14.98 -20.95 5.44
CA ILE A 124 -14.74 -20.16 6.65
C ILE A 124 -13.24 -20.13 6.97
N THR A 125 -12.57 -21.28 6.91
CA THR A 125 -11.12 -21.38 7.15
C THR A 125 -10.31 -20.56 6.13
N VAL A 126 -10.63 -20.69 4.83
CA VAL A 126 -9.95 -19.95 3.76
C VAL A 126 -10.14 -18.43 3.94
N LEU A 127 -11.38 -17.98 4.16
CA LEU A 127 -11.67 -16.56 4.38
C LEU A 127 -10.92 -16.02 5.62
N THR A 128 -10.92 -16.78 6.71
CA THR A 128 -10.23 -16.39 7.95
C THR A 128 -8.73 -16.22 7.71
N VAL A 129 -8.09 -17.15 7.00
CA VAL A 129 -6.65 -17.08 6.68
C VAL A 129 -6.35 -15.89 5.77
N VAL A 130 -7.10 -15.72 4.68
CA VAL A 130 -6.88 -14.63 3.71
C VAL A 130 -7.08 -13.25 4.36
N LEU A 131 -8.16 -13.06 5.12
CA LEU A 131 -8.42 -11.80 5.82
C LEU A 131 -7.38 -11.53 6.92
N SER A 132 -6.90 -12.56 7.62
CA SER A 132 -5.83 -12.42 8.61
C SER A 132 -4.51 -12.00 7.96
N LEU A 133 -4.17 -12.56 6.80
CA LEU A 133 -3.00 -12.16 6.03
C LEU A 133 -3.13 -10.71 5.52
N GLY A 134 -4.31 -10.33 5.03
CA GLY A 134 -4.62 -8.96 4.64
C GLY A 134 -4.46 -7.97 5.80
N LEU A 135 -5.03 -8.30 6.96
CA LEU A 135 -4.91 -7.51 8.18
C LEU A 135 -3.44 -7.35 8.61
N LEU A 136 -2.69 -8.45 8.66
CA LEU A 136 -1.27 -8.44 9.03
C LEU A 136 -0.45 -7.59 8.06
N LEU A 137 -0.65 -7.74 6.75
CA LEU A 137 0.04 -6.94 5.74
C LEU A 137 -0.26 -5.44 5.89
N ALA A 138 -1.52 -5.07 6.13
CA ALA A 138 -1.91 -3.67 6.35
C ALA A 138 -1.25 -3.07 7.60
N ILE A 139 -1.21 -3.82 8.71
CA ILE A 139 -0.52 -3.40 9.95
C ILE A 139 0.98 -3.22 9.71
N LEU A 140 1.63 -4.15 8.99
CA LEU A 140 3.06 -4.06 8.67
C LEU A 140 3.36 -2.81 7.82
N MET A 141 2.51 -2.50 6.83
CA MET A 141 2.68 -1.31 6.00
C MET A 141 2.45 -0.02 6.77
N LEU A 142 1.46 0.02 7.66
CA LEU A 142 1.22 1.17 8.54
C LEU A 142 2.41 1.42 9.48
N ARG A 143 2.97 0.36 10.08
CA ARG A 143 4.20 0.43 10.88
C ARG A 143 5.38 0.93 10.06
N LYS A 144 5.52 0.45 8.81
CA LYS A 144 6.57 0.92 7.89
C LYS A 144 6.41 2.40 7.57
N LEU A 145 5.19 2.88 7.30
CA LEU A 145 4.90 4.30 7.09
C LEU A 145 5.32 5.15 8.28
N SER A 146 4.95 4.71 9.50
CA SER A 146 5.33 5.41 10.73
C SER A 146 6.86 5.50 10.89
N ARG A 147 7.59 4.40 10.62
CA ARG A 147 9.07 4.41 10.68
C ARG A 147 9.71 5.34 9.66
N ILE A 148 9.13 5.43 8.46
CA ILE A 148 9.59 6.32 7.39
C ILE A 148 9.36 7.79 7.77
N HIS A 149 8.20 8.10 8.35
CA HIS A 149 7.88 9.45 8.82
C HIS A 149 8.81 9.92 9.94
N HIS A 150 9.10 9.05 10.91
CA HIS A 150 10.02 9.36 12.02
C HIS A 150 11.51 9.18 11.65
N HIS A 151 11.85 8.94 10.37
CA HIS A 151 13.22 8.76 9.90
C HIS A 151 14.04 7.64 10.61
N THR A 152 13.34 6.71 11.24
CA THR A 152 13.94 5.60 12.01
C THR A 152 14.26 4.36 11.16
N ASP A 153 13.90 4.38 9.87
CA ASP A 153 14.13 3.25 8.98
C ASP A 153 15.60 3.10 8.57
N LYS A 154 16.03 1.86 8.35
CA LYS A 154 17.40 1.53 7.94
C LYS A 154 17.79 2.16 6.60
N GLN A 155 16.83 2.41 5.70
CA GLN A 155 17.12 3.04 4.40
C GLN A 155 17.48 4.52 4.57
N TYR A 156 16.80 5.24 5.47
CA TYR A 156 17.14 6.63 5.77
C TYR A 156 18.59 6.78 6.25
N LYS A 157 19.05 5.96 7.20
CA LYS A 157 20.45 5.98 7.65
C LYS A 157 21.45 5.79 6.50
N ARG A 158 21.21 4.81 5.62
CA ARG A 158 22.05 4.57 4.42
C ARG A 158 22.07 5.74 3.45
N ILE A 159 20.95 6.47 3.32
CA ILE A 159 20.89 7.66 2.48
C ILE A 159 21.76 8.79 3.07
N GLN A 160 21.71 8.99 4.39
CA GLN A 160 22.53 10.01 5.05
C GLN A 160 24.03 9.72 4.93
N GLU A 161 24.44 8.46 5.11
CA GLU A 161 25.83 8.01 4.92
C GLU A 161 26.31 8.24 3.47
N TYR A 162 25.45 7.95 2.48
CA TYR A 162 25.76 8.22 1.07
C TYR A 162 25.93 9.72 0.79
N ILE A 163 25.02 10.56 1.31
CA ILE A 163 25.12 12.03 1.15
C ILE A 163 26.41 12.55 1.78
N ALA A 164 26.76 12.10 2.98
CA ALA A 164 27.99 12.50 3.68
C ALA A 164 29.27 12.09 2.92
N THR A 165 29.23 10.96 2.21
CA THR A 165 30.37 10.47 1.39
C THR A 165 30.48 11.25 0.08
N VAL A 166 29.35 11.64 -0.52
CA VAL A 166 29.32 12.33 -1.82
C VAL A 166 29.58 13.85 -1.71
N GLN A 167 29.39 14.43 -0.52
CA GLN A 167 29.71 15.83 -0.21
C GLN A 167 31.14 16.06 0.29
N ARG A 168 31.89 14.99 0.61
CA ARG A 168 33.34 15.05 0.84
C ARG A 168 34.10 15.08 -0.49
#